data_AF-A0A2W4P6C7-F1
#
_entry.id   AF-A0A2W4P6C7-F1
#
_cell.length_a   1.000
_cell.length_b   1.000
_cell.length_c   1.000
_cell.angle_alpha   90.00
_cell.angle_beta   90.00
_cell.angle_gamma   90.00
#
_symmetry.space_group_name_H-M   'P 1'
#
loop_
_entity.id
_entity.type
_entity.pdbx_description
1 polymer ?
#
loop_
_entity_poly.entity_id
_entity_poly.type
_entity_poly.pdbx_seq_one_letter_code
_entity_poly.pdbx_strand_id
1 'polypeptide(L)' 'MSSTYHLRLLGSVSITRDGLPLREFDSRKAVALLGYLARQNRPVERSQLVYLFWGDKAARG' A
#
# COMPACT_ATOMS: atom_id res chain seq x y z
N MET A 1 4.39 -0.49 -23.15
CA MET A 1 4.83 0.77 -22.51
C MET A 1 4.89 0.51 -21.01
N SER A 2 6.05 0.61 -20.37
CA SER A 2 6.17 0.42 -18.91
C SER A 2 5.93 1.74 -18.21
N SER A 3 4.91 1.82 -17.34
CA SER A 3 4.76 2.95 -16.43
C SER A 3 5.67 2.78 -15.23
N THR A 4 6.30 3.87 -14.79
CA THR A 4 7.18 3.90 -13.62
C THR A 4 6.41 4.46 -12.43
N TYR A 5 6.40 3.71 -11.33
CA TYR A 5 5.77 4.11 -10.08
C TYR A 5 6.83 4.49 -9.06
N HIS A 6 6.69 5.65 -8.42
CA HIS A 6 7.55 6.06 -7.31
C HIS A 6 6.72 6.20 -6.04
N LEU A 7 7.19 5.55 -4.98
CA LEU A 7 6.61 5.64 -3.65
C LEU A 7 7.61 6.30 -2.71
N ARG A 8 7.21 7.41 -2.08
CA ARG A 8 7.95 8.02 -0.98
C ARG A 8 7.25 7.64 0.31
N LEU A 9 7.90 6.83 1.16
CA LEU A 9 7.33 6.34 2.42
C LEU A 9 7.92 7.03 3.65
N LEU A 10 9.11 7.61 3.51
CA LEU A 10 9.79 8.32 4.60
C LEU A 10 9.39 9.80 4.56
N GLY A 11 8.70 10.25 5.61
CA GLY A 11 8.09 11.57 5.68
C GLY A 11 6.65 11.55 5.16
N SER A 12 6.23 12.61 4.47
CA SER A 12 4.89 12.68 3.86
C SER A 12 4.77 11.65 2.76
N VAL A 13 3.84 10.70 2.93
CA VAL A 13 3.66 9.63 1.95
C VAL A 13 3.13 10.18 0.63
N SER A 14 3.83 9.89 -0.46
CA SER A 14 3.41 10.29 -1.81
C SER A 14 3.65 9.17 -2.82
N ILE A 15 2.73 9.08 -3.77
CA ILE A 15 2.74 8.07 -4.83
C ILE A 15 2.62 8.83 -6.15
N THR A 16 3.53 8.57 -7.08
CA THR A 16 3.48 9.12 -8.44
C THR A 16 3.53 8.02 -9.48
N ARG A 17 2.80 8.22 -10.59
CA ARG A 17 2.91 7.43 -11.81
C ARG A 17 3.46 8.33 -12.90
N ASP A 18 4.61 7.98 -13.45
CA ASP A 18 5.27 8.74 -14.51
C ASP A 18 5.44 10.23 -14.14
N GLY A 19 5.77 10.49 -12.87
CA GLY A 19 5.94 11.84 -12.31
C GLY A 19 4.65 12.55 -11.88
N LEU A 20 3.47 12.02 -12.21
CA LEU A 20 2.19 12.61 -11.82
C LEU A 20 1.68 12.03 -10.49
N PRO A 21 1.21 12.87 -9.54
CA PRO A 21 0.70 12.40 -8.26
C PRO A 21 -0.59 11.58 -8.42
N LEU A 22 -0.60 10.37 -7.85
CA LEU A 22 -1.80 9.56 -7.73
C LEU A 22 -2.54 9.95 -6.44
N ARG A 23 -3.71 10.58 -6.59
CA ARG A 23 -4.55 11.03 -5.47
C ARG A 23 -5.77 10.14 -5.22
N GLU A 24 -5.89 9.04 -5.94
CA GLU A 24 -7.05 8.12 -5.92
C GLU A 24 -7.17 7.28 -4.64
N PHE A 25 -6.23 7.41 -3.70
CA PHE A 25 -6.24 6.65 -2.47
C PHE A 25 -6.97 7.40 -1.36
N ASP A 26 -8.28 7.14 -1.23
CA ASP A 26 -9.13 7.76 -0.21
C ASP A 26 -8.87 7.23 1.22
N SER A 27 -8.10 6.14 1.35
CA SER A 27 -7.82 5.50 2.63
C SER A 27 -6.32 5.48 2.95
N ARG A 28 -5.97 6.00 4.14
CA ARG A 28 -4.62 5.87 4.71
C ARG A 28 -4.16 4.42 4.79
N LYS A 29 -5.09 3.45 4.99
CA LYS A 29 -4.74 2.03 5.00
C LYS A 29 -4.40 1.49 3.61
N ALA A 30 -5.05 1.99 2.55
CA ALA A 30 -4.73 1.58 1.18
C ALA A 30 -3.30 2.01 0.81
N VAL A 31 -2.92 3.24 1.18
CA VAL A 31 -1.56 3.75 0.99
C VAL A 31 -0.53 2.93 1.79
N ALA A 32 -0.82 2.62 3.05
CA ALA A 32 0.07 1.82 3.90
C ALA A 32 0.21 0.38 3.39
N LEU A 33 -0.88 -0.22 2.90
CA LEU A 33 -0.90 -1.53 2.25
C LEU A 33 -0.04 -1.53 0.99
N LEU A 34 -0.20 -0.53 0.13
CA LEU A 34 0.59 -0.39 -1.08
C LEU A 34 2.09 -0.25 -0.76
N GLY A 35 2.44 0.60 0.21
CA GLY A 35 3.82 0.77 0.65
C GLY A 35 4.43 -0.51 1.23
N TYR A 36 3.64 -1.28 1.98
CA TYR A 36 4.07 -2.58 2.49
C TYR A 36 4.32 -3.58 1.34
N LEU A 37 3.37 -3.71 0.42
CA LEU A 37 3.49 -4.63 -0.71
C LEU A 37 4.64 -4.26 -1.65
N ALA A 38 4.85 -2.97 -1.91
CA ALA A 38 5.95 -2.49 -2.76
C ALA A 38 7.34 -2.82 -2.18
N ARG A 39 7.45 -2.97 -0.86
CA ARG A 39 8.70 -3.40 -0.20
C ARG A 39 8.86 -4.93 -0.21
N GLN A 40 7.79 -5.69 -0.38
CA GLN A 40 7.85 -7.15 -0.37
C GLN A 40 8.22 -7.70 -1.74
N ASN A 41 9.32 -8.45 -1.79
CA ASN A 41 9.75 -9.13 -3.01
C ASN A 41 9.11 -10.53 -3.18
N ARG A 42 8.00 -10.78 -2.48
CA ARG A 42 7.30 -12.06 -2.46
C ARG A 42 5.78 -11.85 -2.32
N PRO A 43 4.96 -12.79 -2.81
CA PRO A 43 3.53 -12.81 -2.51
C PRO A 43 3.29 -12.79 -1.00
N VAL A 44 2.26 -12.05 -0.56
CA VAL A 44 1.86 -11.97 0.84
C VAL A 44 0.42 -12.46 0.98
N GLU A 45 0.20 -13.35 1.94
CA GLU A 45 -1.12 -13.88 2.25
C GLU A 45 -2.10 -12.79 2.67
N ARG A 46 -3.33 -12.88 2.16
CA ARG A 46 -4.38 -11.90 2.45
C ARG A 46 -4.72 -11.86 3.93
N SER A 47 -4.76 -13.01 4.60
CA SER A 47 -5.03 -13.12 6.05
C SER A 47 -3.99 -12.35 6.87
N GLN A 48 -2.71 -12.43 6.48
CA GLN A 48 -1.62 -11.70 7.12
C GLN A 48 -1.77 -10.18 6.92
N LEU A 49 -2.13 -9.72 5.72
CA LEU A 49 -2.36 -8.30 5.45
C LEU A 49 -3.55 -7.76 6.25
N VAL A 50 -4.63 -8.53 6.32
CA VAL A 50 -5.82 -8.20 7.08
C VAL A 50 -5.49 -8.05 8.57
N TYR A 51 -4.76 -9.00 9.15
CA TYR A 51 -4.29 -8.91 10.53
C TYR A 51 -3.38 -7.68 10.76
N LEU A 52 -2.42 -7.43 9.86
CA LEU A 52 -1.46 -6.31 10.01
C LEU A 52 -2.14 -4.93 10.00
N PHE A 53 -3.13 -4.73 9.12
CA PHE A 53 -3.74 -3.42 8.91
C PHE A 53 -5.08 -3.22 9.64
N TRP A 54 -5.79 -4.29 10.03
CA TRP A 54 -7.09 -4.24 10.72
C TRP A 54 -7.12 -4.98 12.06
N GLY A 55 -6.05 -5.69 12.44
CA GLY A 55 -5.93 -6.42 13.71
C GLY A 55 -6.94 -7.57 13.84
N ASP A 56 -7.18 -8.01 15.07
CA ASP A 56 -8.16 -9.04 15.42
C ASP A 56 -9.61 -8.70 15.03
N LYS A 57 -9.87 -7.44 14.66
CA LYS A 57 -11.19 -6.98 14.26
C LYS A 57 -11.66 -7.63 12.95
N ALA A 58 -10.75 -8.18 12.16
CA ALA A 58 -11.06 -8.80 10.88
C ALA A 58 -11.08 -10.33 10.90
N ALA A 59 -10.76 -10.97 12.03
CA ALA A 59 -10.95 -12.42 12.23
C ALA A 59 -12.43 -12.80 12.48
N ARG A 60 -13.30 -11.80 12.65
CA ARG A 60 -14.76 -11.96 12.78
C ARG A 60 -15.43 -11.33 11.57
N GLY A 61 -15.41 -12.03 10.45
CA GLY A 61 -16.06 -11.63 9.20
C GLY A 61 -16.27 -12.83 8.31
#